data_AF-A0A699UM04-F1
#
_entry.id   AF-A0A699UM04-F1
#
_cell.length_a   1.000
_cell.length_b   1.000
_cell.length_c   1.000
_cell.angle_alpha   90.00
_cell.angle_beta   90.00
_cell.angle_gamma   90.00
#
_symmetry.space_group_name_H-M   'P 1'
#
loop_
_entity.id
_entity.type
_entity.pdbx_description
1 polymer ?
#
loop_
_entity_poly.entity_id
_entity_poly.type
_entity_poly.pdbx_seq_one_letter_code
_entity_poly.pdbx_strand_id
1 'polypeptide(L)'
;WTDYCEANLLEAQWFNSGYTPTLEEFLSNSCTTVGLPVVVSSAYFLDSNDTIGEALQNVIHWSAMILRLADDLGTSSAELERGDIPKSIQCYMHETGATEEKARAYIKSLIMEAWKKINKE
;
A
#
# COMPACT_ATOMS: atom_id res chain seq x y z
N TRP A 1 11.15 -10.68 -4.21
CA TRP A 1 11.65 -9.85 -5.33
C TRP A 1 10.79 -10.02 -6.59
N THR A 2 10.49 -11.24 -7.05
CA THR A 2 9.57 -11.46 -8.19
C THR A 2 8.23 -10.74 -8.01
N ASP A 3 7.52 -11.00 -6.90
CA ASP A 3 6.23 -10.36 -6.62
C ASP A 3 6.30 -8.83 -6.60
N TYR A 4 7.42 -8.27 -6.11
CA TYR A 4 7.65 -6.82 -6.12
C TYR A 4 7.75 -6.27 -7.55
N CYS A 5 8.50 -6.94 -8.42
CA CYS A 5 8.63 -6.54 -9.81
C CYS A 5 7.32 -6.69 -10.58
N GLU A 6 6.57 -7.77 -10.35
CA GLU A 6 5.26 -8.00 -10.98
C GLU A 6 4.24 -6.95 -10.54
N ALA A 7 4.21 -6.61 -9.25
CA ALA A 7 3.34 -5.57 -8.72
C ALA A 7 3.66 -4.17 -9.28
N ASN A 8 4.95 -3.84 -9.45
CA ASN A 8 5.37 -2.59 -10.11
C ASN A 8 5.01 -2.59 -11.60
N LEU A 9 5.12 -3.73 -12.27
CA LEU A 9 4.70 -3.87 -13.67
C LEU A 9 3.20 -3.63 -13.81
N LEU A 10 2.38 -4.13 -12.88
CA LEU A 10 0.93 -3.89 -12.87
C LEU A 10 0.61 -2.40 -12.71
N GLU A 11 1.26 -1.69 -11.78
CA GLU A 11 1.11 -0.24 -11.64
C GLU A 11 1.51 0.51 -12.92
N ALA A 12 2.59 0.10 -13.58
CA ALA A 12 3.01 0.67 -14.86
C ALA A 12 1.99 0.41 -15.99
N GLN A 13 1.31 -0.74 -15.98
CA GLN A 13 0.23 -1.05 -16.92
C GLN A 13 -1.01 -0.17 -16.66
N TRP A 14 -1.37 0.05 -15.39
CA TRP A 14 -2.43 0.99 -15.02
C TRP A 14 -2.12 2.40 -15.48
N PHE A 15 -0.89 2.87 -15.24
CA PHE A 15 -0.40 4.16 -15.73
C PHE A 15 -0.57 4.29 -17.25
N ASN A 16 -0.01 3.34 -18.00
CA ASN A 16 0.03 3.43 -19.46
C ASN A 16 -1.36 3.30 -20.11
N SER A 17 -2.30 2.62 -19.46
CA SER A 17 -3.69 2.47 -19.94
C SER A 17 -4.61 3.60 -19.47
N GLY A 18 -4.17 4.44 -18.52
CA GLY A 18 -5.03 5.42 -17.84
C GLY A 18 -6.09 4.77 -16.94
N TYR A 19 -5.90 3.51 -16.55
CA TYR A 19 -6.83 2.79 -15.69
C TYR A 19 -6.75 3.31 -14.25
N THR A 20 -7.91 3.55 -13.64
CA THR A 20 -8.04 3.89 -12.23
C THR A 20 -8.64 2.69 -11.49
N PRO A 21 -7.86 1.97 -10.67
CA PRO A 21 -8.35 0.83 -9.90
C PRO A 21 -9.33 1.27 -8.80
N THR A 22 -10.06 0.30 -8.23
CA THR A 22 -10.75 0.52 -6.94
C THR A 22 -9.74 0.70 -5.82
N LEU A 23 -10.15 1.26 -4.67
CA LEU A 23 -9.23 1.37 -3.54
C LEU A 23 -8.73 -0.01 -3.10
N GLU A 24 -9.61 -1.00 -3.02
CA GLU A 24 -9.25 -2.36 -2.62
C GLU A 24 -8.23 -3.00 -3.58
N GLU A 25 -8.46 -2.89 -4.89
CA GLU A 25 -7.55 -3.41 -5.91
C GLU A 25 -6.19 -2.73 -5.82
N PHE A 26 -6.17 -1.40 -5.72
CA PHE A 26 -4.94 -0.63 -5.54
C PHE A 26 -4.17 -1.07 -4.28
N LEU A 27 -4.84 -1.20 -3.12
CA LEU A 27 -4.19 -1.58 -1.86
C LEU A 27 -3.67 -3.01 -1.87
N SER A 28 -4.36 -3.93 -2.54
CA SER A 28 -3.91 -5.31 -2.67
C SER A 28 -2.55 -5.42 -3.39
N ASN A 29 -2.34 -4.59 -4.41
CA ASN A 29 -1.07 -4.54 -5.14
C ASN A 29 -0.03 -3.66 -4.43
N SER A 30 -0.45 -2.48 -3.96
CA SER A 30 0.46 -1.44 -3.49
C SER A 30 1.06 -1.73 -2.11
N CYS A 31 0.48 -2.66 -1.35
CA CYS A 31 1.13 -3.26 -0.17
C CYS A 31 2.42 -4.02 -0.53
N THR A 32 2.52 -4.54 -1.76
CA THR A 32 3.74 -5.16 -2.27
C THR A 32 4.69 -4.10 -2.80
N THR A 33 4.21 -3.13 -3.59
CA THR A 33 5.06 -2.10 -4.23
C THR A 33 5.67 -1.09 -3.25
N VAL A 34 5.12 -0.97 -2.04
CA VAL A 34 5.74 -0.17 -0.96
C VAL A 34 7.09 -0.75 -0.50
N GLY A 35 7.41 -1.98 -0.87
CA GLY A 35 8.75 -2.57 -0.71
C GLY A 35 9.07 -3.09 0.69
N LEU A 36 8.26 -2.79 1.71
CA LEU A 36 8.49 -3.27 3.07
C LEU A 36 8.59 -4.81 3.16
N PRO A 37 7.68 -5.61 2.55
CA PRO A 37 7.76 -7.07 2.67
C PRO A 37 9.06 -7.65 2.11
N VAL A 38 9.56 -7.12 0.98
CA VAL A 38 10.80 -7.60 0.37
C VAL A 38 12.04 -7.18 1.16
N VAL A 39 12.04 -5.99 1.75
CA VAL A 39 13.13 -5.50 2.63
C VAL A 39 13.19 -6.34 3.91
N VAL A 40 12.06 -6.52 4.61
CA VAL A 40 12.02 -7.29 5.85
C VAL A 40 12.38 -8.74 5.61
N SER A 41 11.86 -9.36 4.54
CA SER A 41 12.21 -10.74 4.20
C SER A 41 13.72 -10.87 3.94
N SER A 42 14.30 -9.96 3.14
CA SER A 42 15.74 -9.98 2.84
C SER A 42 16.59 -9.79 4.10
N ALA A 43 16.19 -8.90 5.01
CA ALA A 43 16.88 -8.69 6.28
C ALA A 43 16.78 -9.91 7.22
N TYR A 44 15.59 -10.52 7.30
CA TYR A 44 15.35 -11.69 8.13
C TYR A 44 16.20 -12.88 7.68
N PHE A 45 16.30 -13.13 6.37
CA PHE A 45 17.15 -14.19 5.81
C PHE A 45 18.65 -13.99 6.09
N LEU A 46 19.11 -12.76 6.35
CA LEU A 46 20.52 -12.49 6.69
C LEU A 46 20.82 -12.78 8.16
N ASP A 47 19.82 -12.69 9.04
CA ASP A 47 19.97 -12.79 10.50
C ASP A 47 19.50 -14.15 11.04
N SER A 48 18.57 -14.82 10.34
CA SER A 48 17.93 -16.07 10.76
C SER A 48 17.89 -17.10 9.63
N ASN A 49 18.05 -18.37 9.99
CA ASN A 49 17.80 -19.51 9.11
C ASN A 49 16.38 -20.08 9.24
N ASP A 50 15.56 -19.52 10.13
CA ASP A 50 14.18 -19.95 10.32
C ASP A 50 13.27 -19.38 9.23
N THR A 51 12.08 -19.97 9.10
CA THR A 51 11.03 -19.44 8.24
C THR A 51 10.22 -18.37 8.96
N ILE A 52 9.79 -17.34 8.23
CA ILE A 52 8.86 -16.32 8.75
C ILE A 52 7.53 -16.99 9.08
N GLY A 53 7.22 -17.12 10.38
CA GLY A 53 5.95 -17.66 10.87
C GLY A 53 4.77 -16.73 10.64
N GLU A 54 3.54 -17.27 10.74
CA GLU A 54 2.28 -16.59 10.42
C GLU A 54 2.10 -15.25 11.15
N ALA A 55 2.38 -15.19 12.46
CA ALA A 55 2.27 -13.96 13.24
C ALA A 55 3.17 -12.83 12.68
N LEU A 56 4.41 -13.16 12.28
CA LEU A 56 5.31 -12.17 11.70
C LEU A 56 4.87 -11.77 10.28
N GLN A 57 4.28 -12.68 9.51
CA GLN A 57 3.68 -12.35 8.20
C GLN A 57 2.52 -11.35 8.35
N ASN A 58 1.65 -11.55 9.35
CA ASN A 58 0.56 -10.60 9.65
C ASN A 58 1.10 -9.22 10.04
N VAL A 59 2.11 -9.17 10.91
CA VAL A 59 2.76 -7.91 11.30
C VAL A 59 3.37 -7.21 10.09
N ILE A 60 4.07 -7.94 9.20
CA ILE A 60 4.64 -7.38 7.97
C ILE A 60 3.53 -6.83 7.05
N HIS A 61 2.45 -7.58 6.85
CA HIS A 61 1.34 -7.18 6.00
C HIS A 61 0.69 -5.87 6.49
N TRP A 62 0.30 -5.80 7.77
CA TRP A 62 -0.34 -4.60 8.31
C TRP A 62 0.64 -3.42 8.42
N SER A 63 1.93 -3.68 8.65
CA SER A 63 2.96 -2.63 8.60
C SER A 63 3.13 -2.06 7.19
N ALA A 64 3.09 -2.91 6.17
CA ALA A 64 3.17 -2.48 4.77
C ALA A 64 1.94 -1.65 4.38
N MET A 65 0.74 -2.06 4.83
CA MET A 65 -0.49 -1.29 4.66
C MET A 65 -0.37 0.11 5.29
N ILE A 66 0.09 0.20 6.54
CA ILE A 66 0.29 1.51 7.20
C ILE A 66 1.30 2.37 6.43
N LEU A 67 2.44 1.79 6.04
CA LEU A 67 3.48 2.51 5.31
C LEU A 67 2.94 3.07 3.99
N ARG A 68 2.25 2.25 3.20
CA ARG A 68 1.62 2.65 1.93
C ARG A 68 0.64 3.80 2.12
N LEU A 69 -0.30 3.66 3.06
CA LEU A 69 -1.32 4.68 3.28
C LEU A 69 -0.71 6.00 3.82
N ALA A 70 0.33 5.92 4.64
CA ALA A 70 1.04 7.10 5.15
C ALA A 70 1.86 7.80 4.06
N ASP A 71 2.51 7.03 3.19
CA ASP A 71 3.23 7.52 2.00
C ASP A 71 2.28 8.30 1.09
N ASP A 72 1.20 7.67 0.64
CA ASP A 72 0.19 8.29 -0.23
C ASP A 72 -0.44 9.55 0.39
N LEU A 73 -0.69 9.56 1.70
CA LEU A 73 -1.18 10.77 2.40
C LEU A 73 -0.21 11.94 2.28
N GLY A 74 1.10 11.66 2.36
CA GLY A 74 2.17 12.64 2.29
C GLY A 74 2.50 13.13 0.88
N THR A 75 2.34 12.27 -0.13
CA THR A 75 2.78 12.54 -1.52
C THR A 75 1.65 12.92 -2.47
N SER A 76 0.40 12.58 -2.13
CA SER A 76 -0.80 12.73 -2.99
C SER A 76 -0.88 14.00 -3.84
N SER A 77 -0.67 15.19 -3.27
CA SER A 77 -0.77 16.44 -4.03
C SER A 77 0.34 16.57 -5.07
N ALA A 78 1.57 16.23 -4.71
CA ALA A 78 2.73 16.31 -5.60
C ALA A 78 2.69 15.24 -6.70
N GLU A 79 2.18 14.05 -6.39
CA GLU A 79 2.00 12.97 -7.37
C GLU A 79 0.92 13.31 -8.39
N LEU A 80 -0.19 13.92 -7.94
CA LEU A 80 -1.25 14.39 -8.83
C LEU A 80 -0.75 15.48 -9.78
N GLU A 81 0.03 16.45 -9.30
CA GLU A 81 0.63 17.49 -10.13
C GLU A 81 1.58 16.94 -11.21
N ARG A 82 2.27 15.83 -10.91
CA ARG A 82 3.18 15.15 -11.85
C ARG A 82 2.45 14.25 -12.84
N GLY A 83 1.14 14.03 -12.65
CA GLY A 83 0.34 13.12 -13.45
C GLY A 83 0.68 11.66 -13.22
N ASP A 84 1.13 11.29 -12.01
CA ASP A 84 1.31 9.89 -11.63
C ASP A 84 -0.04 9.14 -11.57
N ILE A 85 -0.01 7.82 -11.42
CA ILE A 85 -1.20 7.00 -11.22
C ILE A 85 -2.02 7.49 -10.01
N PRO A 86 -3.35 7.33 -10.06
CA PRO A 86 -4.18 7.46 -8.87
C PRO A 86 -3.67 6.57 -7.73
N LYS A 87 -3.41 7.17 -6.57
CA LYS A 87 -3.05 6.45 -5.34
C LYS A 87 -4.28 6.26 -4.45
N SER A 88 -4.11 5.81 -3.21
CA SER A 88 -5.22 5.47 -2.31
C SER A 88 -6.28 6.59 -2.15
N ILE A 89 -5.88 7.86 -2.05
CA ILE A 89 -6.84 8.98 -1.95
C ILE A 89 -7.69 9.08 -3.23
N GLN A 90 -7.04 9.12 -4.39
CA GLN A 90 -7.71 9.29 -5.68
C GLN A 90 -8.55 8.07 -6.05
N CYS A 91 -8.08 6.84 -5.77
CA CYS A 91 -8.85 5.62 -5.97
C CYS A 91 -10.15 5.66 -5.16
N TYR A 92 -10.08 6.06 -3.88
CA TYR A 92 -11.27 6.19 -3.04
C TYR A 92 -12.24 7.27 -3.55
N MET A 93 -11.72 8.43 -3.95
CA MET A 93 -12.55 9.52 -4.52
C MET A 93 -13.22 9.08 -5.81
N HIS A 94 -12.50 8.38 -6.68
CA HIS A 94 -13.01 7.84 -7.94
C HIS A 94 -14.13 6.82 -7.71
N GLU A 95 -13.93 5.89 -6.78
CA GLU A 95 -14.88 4.83 -6.48
C GLU A 95 -16.17 5.34 -5.80
N THR A 96 -16.03 6.32 -4.90
CA THR A 96 -17.14 6.74 -4.02
C THR A 96 -17.75 8.10 -4.36
N GLY A 97 -17.08 8.90 -5.18
CA GLY A 97 -17.42 10.32 -5.41
C GLY A 97 -17.18 11.22 -4.19
N ALA A 98 -16.44 10.74 -3.18
CA ALA A 98 -16.13 11.51 -1.98
C ALA A 98 -15.24 12.73 -2.28
N THR A 99 -15.31 13.74 -1.41
CA THR A 99 -14.35 14.86 -1.44
C THR A 99 -12.99 14.40 -0.93
N GLU A 100 -11.93 15.15 -1.27
CA GLU A 100 -10.56 14.84 -0.83
C GLU A 100 -10.44 14.81 0.70
N GLU A 101 -11.12 15.71 1.41
CA GLU A 101 -11.10 15.74 2.88
C GLU A 101 -11.71 14.45 3.47
N LYS A 102 -12.82 13.98 2.88
CA LYS A 102 -13.44 12.71 3.30
C LYS A 102 -12.56 11.51 2.96
N ALA A 103 -11.94 11.51 1.79
CA ALA A 103 -11.00 10.46 1.39
C ALA A 103 -9.80 10.40 2.35
N ARG A 104 -9.14 11.53 2.62
CA ARG A 104 -8.05 11.62 3.59
C ARG A 104 -8.45 11.16 4.99
N ALA A 105 -9.65 11.51 5.45
CA ALA A 105 -10.17 11.06 6.74
C ALA A 105 -10.37 9.53 6.78
N TYR A 106 -10.91 8.96 5.69
CA TYR A 106 -11.08 7.53 5.56
C TYR A 106 -9.74 6.78 5.53
N ILE A 107 -8.76 7.26 4.74
CA ILE A 107 -7.42 6.68 4.70
C ILE A 107 -6.75 6.71 6.08
N LYS A 108 -6.88 7.81 6.84
CA LYS A 108 -6.42 7.87 8.24
C LYS A 108 -7.11 6.83 9.13
N SER A 109 -8.40 6.56 8.92
CA SER A 109 -9.10 5.49 9.66
C SER A 109 -8.57 4.09 9.33
N LEU A 110 -8.21 3.83 8.07
CA LEU A 110 -7.61 2.55 7.68
C LEU A 110 -6.26 2.33 8.36
N ILE A 111 -5.44 3.38 8.48
CA ILE A 111 -4.19 3.34 9.26
C ILE A 111 -4.46 2.96 10.73
N MET A 112 -5.47 3.57 11.36
CA MET A 112 -5.83 3.24 12.75
C MET A 112 -6.32 1.80 12.90
N GLU A 113 -7.09 1.28 11.95
CA GLU A 113 -7.53 -0.13 11.97
C GLU A 113 -6.37 -1.09 11.77
N ALA A 114 -5.44 -0.80 10.86
CA ALA A 114 -4.23 -1.61 10.67
C ALA A 114 -3.36 -1.65 11.94
N TRP A 115 -3.21 -0.53 12.65
CA TRP A 115 -2.55 -0.51 13.96
C TRP A 115 -3.23 -1.40 15.00
N LYS A 116 -4.56 -1.42 15.04
CA LYS A 116 -5.30 -2.32 15.95
C LYS A 116 -5.09 -3.79 15.60
N LYS A 117 -4.81 -4.13 14.34
CA LYS A 117 -4.48 -5.49 13.91
C LYS A 117 -3.10 -5.89 14.41
N ILE A 118 -2.09 -5.04 14.19
CA ILE A 118 -0.72 -5.27 14.71
C ILE A 118 -0.72 -5.48 16.22
N ASN A 119 -1.45 -4.66 16.98
CA ASN A 119 -1.49 -4.75 18.45
C ASN A 119 -2.25 -5.99 18.98
N LYS A 120 -2.87 -6.79 18.12
CA LYS A 120 -3.58 -8.02 18.47
C LYS A 120 -2.84 -9.30 18.04
N GLU A 121 -1.78 -9.16 17.25
CA GLU A 121 -0.81 -10.23 17.01
C GLU A 121 0.05 -10.44 18.26
#